data_AF-A0A3D5YMY8-F1
#
_entry.id   AF-A0A3D5YMY8-F1
#
_cell.length_a   1.000
_cell.length_b   1.000
_cell.length_c   1.000
_cell.angle_alpha   90.00
_cell.angle_beta   90.00
_cell.angle_gamma   90.00
#
_symmetry.space_group_name_H-M   'P 1'
#
loop_
_entity.id
_entity.type
_entity.pdbx_description
1 polymer ?
#
loop_
_entity_poly.entity_id
_entity_poly.type
_entity_poly.pdbx_seq_one_letter_code
_entity_poly.pdbx_strand_id
1 'polypeptide(L)' 'MITKLKHKHISPYDYYESEQVSITPKQRRTLTELIYEKIDDCDTREQYLNQINDDLSYCEAQDMILELSI' A
#
# COMPACT_ATOMS: atom_id res chain seq x y z
N MET A 1 -7.37 -18.98 -39.69
CA MET A 1 -6.67 -17.69 -39.50
C MET A 1 -6.60 -17.44 -38.01
N ILE A 2 -5.41 -17.47 -37.40
CA ILE A 2 -5.23 -17.27 -35.96
C ILE A 2 -5.06 -15.77 -35.72
N THR A 3 -6.03 -15.13 -35.07
CA THR A 3 -5.95 -13.76 -34.59
C THR A 3 -4.88 -13.67 -33.50
N LYS A 4 -3.79 -12.95 -33.76
CA LYS A 4 -2.76 -12.68 -32.75
C LYS A 4 -3.37 -11.86 -31.62
N LEU A 5 -3.41 -12.44 -30.41
CA LEU A 5 -3.65 -11.69 -29.18
C LEU A 5 -2.58 -10.59 -29.10
N LYS A 6 -3.02 -9.33 -29.01
CA LYS A 6 -2.14 -8.21 -28.70
C LYS A 6 -1.57 -8.48 -27.31
N HIS A 7 -0.29 -8.83 -27.22
CA HIS A 7 0.46 -8.67 -25.99
C HIS A 7 0.44 -7.19 -25.65
N LYS A 8 -0.42 -6.81 -24.70
CA LYS A 8 -0.36 -5.50 -24.06
C LYS A 8 0.97 -5.49 -23.32
N HIS A 9 1.97 -4.86 -23.91
CA HIS A 9 3.26 -4.65 -23.28
C HIS A 9 3.01 -3.65 -22.15
N ILE A 10 2.73 -4.16 -20.95
CA ILE A 10 2.62 -3.32 -19.76
C ILE A 10 4.04 -2.84 -19.48
N SER A 11 4.26 -1.53 -19.59
CA SER A 11 5.55 -0.95 -19.24
C SER A 11 5.78 -1.18 -17.75
N PRO A 12 7.00 -1.49 -17.29
CA PRO A 12 7.29 -1.53 -15.85
C PRO A 12 7.04 -0.18 -15.17
N TYR A 13 6.85 0.89 -15.95
CA TYR A 13 6.49 2.23 -15.48
C TYR A 13 4.98 2.54 -15.51
N ASP A 14 4.12 1.69 -16.09
CA ASP A 14 2.65 1.83 -16.00
C ASP A 14 2.13 1.61 -14.56
N TYR A 15 2.99 1.13 -13.66
CA TYR A 15 2.68 0.94 -12.24
C TYR A 15 2.67 2.24 -11.43
N TYR A 16 3.15 3.37 -11.99
CA TYR A 16 3.35 4.61 -11.24
C TYR A 16 2.22 5.65 -11.42
N GLU A 17 1.25 5.42 -12.30
CA GLU A 17 0.16 6.38 -12.59
C GLU A 17 -1.23 5.91 -12.12
N SER A 18 -1.30 4.96 -11.19
CA SER A 18 -2.58 4.51 -10.67
C SER A 18 -2.74 4.92 -9.21
N GLU A 19 -3.24 6.13 -9.01
CA GLU A 19 -3.80 6.64 -7.74
C GLU A 19 -4.90 5.72 -7.14
N GLN A 20 -5.30 4.66 -7.85
CA GLN A 20 -6.28 3.65 -7.41
C GLN A 20 -5.69 2.26 -7.10
N VAL A 21 -4.36 2.11 -6.97
CA VAL A 21 -3.81 0.81 -6.54
C VAL A 21 -3.89 0.71 -5.01
N SER A 22 -4.82 -0.11 -4.53
CA SER A 22 -4.84 -0.53 -3.12
C SER A 22 -3.52 -1.21 -2.77
N ILE A 23 -3.08 -1.03 -1.53
CA ILE A 23 -1.82 -1.57 -1.04
C ILE A 23 -1.76 -3.11 -1.17
N THR A 24 -0.59 -3.62 -1.54
CA THR A 24 -0.39 -5.08 -1.58
C THR A 24 -0.43 -5.68 -0.18
N PRO A 25 -0.78 -6.97 -0.01
CA PRO A 25 -0.75 -7.64 1.30
C PRO A 25 0.62 -7.56 2.00
N LYS A 26 1.71 -7.52 1.22
CA LYS A 26 3.07 -7.35 1.75
C LYS A 26 3.27 -5.95 2.37
N GLN A 27 2.81 -4.89 1.69
CA GLN A 27 2.87 -3.52 2.22
C GLN A 27 1.98 -3.36 3.45
N ARG A 28 0.78 -3.95 3.41
CA ARG A 28 -0.15 -4.00 4.55
C ARG A 28 0.55 -4.59 5.79
N ARG A 29 1.21 -5.74 5.62
CA ARG A 29 1.96 -6.39 6.69
C ARG A 29 3.10 -5.52 7.23
N THR A 30 3.90 -4.92 6.36
CA THR A 30 5.02 -4.05 6.76
C THR A 30 4.52 -2.85 7.59
N LEU A 31 3.43 -2.21 7.16
CA LEU A 31 2.80 -1.12 7.90
C LEU A 31 2.30 -1.57 9.27
N THR A 32 1.61 -2.71 9.34
CA THR A 32 1.14 -3.28 10.61
C THR A 32 2.31 -3.53 11.56
N GLU A 33 3.40 -4.16 11.09
CA GLU A 33 4.59 -4.42 11.90
C GLU A 33 5.23 -3.11 12.42
N LEU A 34 5.35 -2.08 11.56
CA LEU A 34 5.86 -0.76 11.95
C LEU A 34 4.98 -0.06 12.99
N ILE A 35 3.66 -0.13 12.87
CA ILE A 35 2.73 0.46 13.83
C ILE A 35 2.87 -0.19 15.21
N TYR A 36 2.98 -1.52 15.27
CA TYR A 36 3.22 -2.22 16.53
C TYR A 36 4.59 -1.88 17.14
N GLU A 37 5.61 -1.62 16.32
CA GLU A 37 6.94 -1.25 16.80
C GLU A 37 7.02 0.20 17.30
N LYS A 38 6.38 1.14 16.59
CA LYS A 38 6.59 2.58 16.78
C LYS A 38 5.55 3.24 17.67
N ILE A 39 4.32 2.75 17.68
CA ILE A 39 3.22 3.36 18.43
C ILE A 39 2.98 2.54 19.69
N ASP A 40 3.43 3.03 20.86
CA ASP A 40 3.20 2.37 22.15
C ASP A 40 1.75 2.57 22.65
N ASP A 41 1.15 3.71 22.31
CA ASP A 41 -0.23 4.07 22.68
C ASP A 41 -1.27 3.20 21.98
N CYS A 42 -2.10 2.50 22.77
CA CYS A 42 -3.06 1.54 22.26
C CYS A 42 -4.16 2.16 21.39
N ASP A 43 -4.66 3.34 21.77
CA ASP A 43 -5.76 4.01 21.06
C ASP A 43 -5.29 4.52 19.70
N THR A 44 -4.12 5.16 19.67
CA THR A 44 -3.47 5.63 18.45
C THR A 44 -3.15 4.42 17.55
N ARG A 45 -2.60 3.34 18.10
CA ARG A 45 -2.28 2.12 17.33
C ARG A 45 -3.53 1.55 16.65
N GLU A 46 -4.65 1.49 17.36
CA GLU A 46 -5.93 1.01 16.81
C GLU A 46 -6.42 1.90 15.66
N GLN A 47 -6.26 3.23 15.75
CA GLN A 47 -6.61 4.15 14.66
C GLN A 47 -5.79 3.87 13.39
N TYR A 48 -4.47 3.73 13.49
CA TYR A 48 -3.62 3.42 12.34
C TYR A 48 -3.95 2.03 11.75
N LEU A 49 -4.24 1.03 12.59
CA LEU A 49 -4.64 -0.31 12.11
C LEU A 49 -5.99 -0.30 11.40
N ASN A 50 -6.95 0.51 11.86
CA ASN A 50 -8.22 0.67 11.17
C ASN A 50 -8.05 1.36 9.82
N GLN A 51 -7.20 2.39 9.71
CA GLN A 51 -6.90 3.05 8.44
C GLN A 51 -6.29 2.10 7.40
N ILE A 52 -5.44 1.16 7.84
CA ILE A 52 -4.85 0.15 6.94
C ILE A 52 -5.87 -0.90 6.49
N ASN A 53 -6.87 -1.16 7.32
CA ASN A 53 -7.91 -2.14 7.02
C ASN A 53 -8.96 -1.59 6.06
N ASP A 54 -9.28 -0.30 6.16
CA ASP A 54 -9.99 0.45 5.12
C ASP A 54 -9.12 0.56 3.86
N ASP A 55 -9.75 0.80 2.69
CA ASP A 55 -9.11 0.80 1.37
C ASP A 55 -8.02 1.89 1.25
N LEU A 56 -6.86 1.62 1.82
CA LEU A 56 -5.70 2.50 1.86
C LEU A 56 -5.00 2.49 0.49
N SER A 57 -4.83 3.67 -0.11
CA SER A 57 -4.11 3.81 -1.36
C SER A 57 -2.60 3.61 -1.16
N TYR A 58 -1.90 3.27 -2.24
CA TYR A 58 -0.45 3.14 -2.23
C TYR A 58 0.28 4.39 -1.71
N CYS A 59 -0.19 5.59 -2.07
CA CYS A 59 0.41 6.85 -1.64
C CYS A 59 0.20 7.11 -0.16
N GLU A 60 -1.02 6.90 0.35
CA GLU A 60 -1.30 7.05 1.79
C GLU A 60 -0.46 6.08 2.63
N ALA A 61 -0.31 4.84 2.17
CA ALA A 61 0.58 3.88 2.80
C ALA A 61 2.06 4.32 2.78
N GLN A 62 2.53 4.90 1.69
CA GLN A 62 3.89 5.44 1.58
C GLN A 62 4.10 6.59 2.57
N ASP A 63 3.15 7.52 2.66
CA ASP A 63 3.20 8.64 3.59
C ASP A 63 3.20 8.17 5.04
N MET A 64 2.36 7.19 5.38
CA MET A 64 2.35 6.58 6.72
C MET A 64 3.66 5.85 7.04
N ILE A 65 4.24 5.11 6.09
CA ILE A 65 5.56 4.49 6.29
C ILE A 65 6.62 5.56 6.55
N LEU A 66 6.60 6.65 5.80
CA LEU A 66 7.55 7.75 5.96
C LEU A 66 7.40 8.43 7.33
N GLU A 67 6.16 8.70 7.76
CA GLU A 67 5.84 9.28 9.07
C GLU A 67 6.29 8.38 10.23
N LEU A 68 6.14 7.05 10.09
CA LEU A 68 6.52 6.09 11.13
C LEU A 68 8.01 5.70 11.10
N SER A 69 8.74 6.03 10.02
CA SER A 69 10.16 5.63 9.84
C SER A 69 11.17 6.72 10.22
N ILE A 70 10.72 7.86 10.77
CA ILE A 70 11.57 8.99 11.20
C ILE A 70 11.34 9.26 12.68
#